data_AF-A0A960RR77-F1
#
_entry.id   AF-A0A960RR77-F1
#
_cell.length_a   1.000
_cell.length_b   1.000
_cell.length_c   1.000
_cell.angle_alpha   90.00
_cell.angle_beta   90.00
_cell.angle_gamma   90.00
#
_symmetry.space_group_name_H-M   'P 1'
#
loop_
_entity.id
_entity.type
_entity.pdbx_description
1 polymer ?
#
loop_
_entity_poly.entity_id
_entity_poly.type
_entity_poly.pdbx_seq_one_letter_code
_entity_poly.pdbx_strand_id
1 'polypeptide(L)'
;MAEKTEKATPKKLRDARKKGQVAKSKDFPSAFTFAASFALIVATSGYFFKNLAGYMLLTFTGVKEGEHIASQIPMYFTAAFEVIFNTSMPFMILISLIGVLVNFLIIGPLFSLQAMKPDIKKLNPVTNL
;
A
#
# COMPACT_ATOMS: atom_id res chain seq x y z
N MET A 1 -11.64 -14.33 -33.84
CA MET A 1 -12.35 -14.38 -32.55
C MET A 1 -13.73 -13.82 -32.77
N ALA A 2 -14.78 -14.64 -32.67
CA ALA A 2 -16.15 -14.15 -32.80
C ALA A 2 -16.47 -13.30 -31.56
N GLU A 3 -16.59 -11.99 -31.75
CA GLU A 3 -17.00 -11.05 -30.71
C GLU A 3 -18.43 -11.44 -30.30
N LYS A 4 -18.56 -12.07 -29.14
CA LYS A 4 -19.88 -12.49 -28.62
C LYS A 4 -20.65 -11.22 -28.26
N THR A 5 -21.53 -10.80 -29.16
CA THR A 5 -22.39 -9.61 -29.07
C THR A 5 -23.54 -9.74 -28.07
N GLU A 6 -23.76 -10.92 -27.48
CA GLU A 6 -24.77 -11.12 -26.45
C GLU A 6 -24.25 -10.78 -25.04
N LYS A 7 -25.03 -9.97 -24.32
CA LYS A 7 -24.81 -9.71 -22.88
C LYS A 7 -24.78 -11.04 -22.11
N ALA A 8 -23.78 -11.20 -21.25
CA ALA A 8 -23.67 -12.40 -20.41
C ALA A 8 -24.94 -12.59 -19.57
N THR A 9 -25.54 -13.78 -19.63
CA THR A 9 -26.73 -14.10 -18.83
C THR A 9 -26.43 -14.01 -17.33
N PRO A 10 -27.43 -13.72 -16.47
CA PRO A 10 -27.24 -13.57 -15.02
C PRO A 10 -26.55 -14.78 -14.36
N LYS A 11 -26.79 -15.99 -14.87
CA LYS A 11 -26.15 -17.24 -14.42
C LYS A 11 -24.65 -17.23 -14.72
N LYS A 12 -24.23 -16.82 -15.93
CA LYS A 12 -22.81 -16.69 -16.31
C LYS A 12 -22.08 -15.66 -15.46
N LEU A 13 -22.71 -14.53 -15.14
CA LEU A 13 -22.12 -13.50 -14.26
C LEU A 13 -21.92 -14.00 -12.82
N ARG A 14 -22.90 -14.73 -12.26
CA ARG A 14 -22.77 -15.35 -10.93
C ARG A 14 -21.67 -16.42 -10.89
N ASP A 15 -21.55 -17.24 -11.93
CA ASP A 15 -20.51 -18.27 -12.01
C ASP A 15 -19.11 -17.67 -12.20
N ALA A 16 -18.97 -16.60 -12.98
CA ALA A 16 -17.73 -15.83 -13.10
C ALA A 16 -17.32 -15.21 -11.76
N ARG A 17 -18.30 -14.63 -11.03
CA ARG A 17 -18.09 -14.08 -9.68
C ARG A 17 -17.62 -15.16 -8.68
N LYS A 18 -18.24 -16.35 -8.70
CA LYS A 18 -17.83 -17.52 -7.89
C LYS A 18 -16.43 -18.03 -8.22
N LYS A 19 -15.99 -17.86 -9.48
CA LYS A 19 -14.63 -18.17 -9.93
C LYS A 19 -13.62 -17.05 -9.61
N GLY A 20 -14.06 -15.94 -9.02
CA GLY A 20 -13.21 -14.79 -8.71
C GLY A 20 -12.98 -13.83 -9.88
N GLN A 21 -13.64 -14.07 -11.02
CA GLN A 21 -13.52 -13.22 -12.21
C GLN A 21 -14.60 -12.14 -12.18
N VAL A 22 -14.24 -10.98 -11.65
CA VAL A 22 -15.09 -9.79 -11.64
C VAL A 22 -14.50 -8.78 -12.62
N ALA A 23 -15.33 -8.27 -13.53
CA ALA A 23 -14.96 -7.13 -14.35
C ALA A 23 -14.73 -5.94 -13.42
N LYS A 24 -13.48 -5.50 -13.29
CA LYS A 24 -13.09 -4.35 -12.48
C LYS A 24 -12.24 -3.40 -13.30
N SER A 25 -12.54 -2.11 -13.24
CA SER A 25 -11.59 -1.08 -13.63
C SER A 25 -10.49 -1.07 -12.56
N LYS A 26 -9.24 -1.32 -12.98
CA LYS A 26 -8.08 -1.23 -12.08
C LYS A 26 -7.68 0.22 -11.80
N ASP A 27 -8.12 1.14 -12.65
CA ASP A 27 -7.65 2.52 -12.63
C ASP A 27 -8.31 3.32 -11.52
N PHE A 28 -9.60 3.10 -11.27
CA PHE A 28 -10.34 3.83 -10.23
C PHE A 28 -9.85 3.54 -8.80
N PRO A 29 -9.71 2.27 -8.33
CA PRO A 29 -9.13 2.00 -7.01
C PRO A 29 -7.72 2.59 -6.86
N SER A 30 -6.92 2.53 -7.92
CA SER A 30 -5.52 3.00 -7.91
C SER A 30 -5.46 4.52 -7.79
N ALA A 31 -6.23 5.25 -8.61
CA ALA A 31 -6.31 6.70 -8.57
C ALA A 31 -6.85 7.22 -7.24
N PHE A 32 -7.89 6.58 -6.71
CA PHE A 32 -8.44 6.95 -5.40
C PHE A 32 -7.43 6.70 -4.27
N THR A 33 -6.77 5.54 -4.25
CA THR A 33 -5.76 5.23 -3.24
C THR A 33 -4.59 6.22 -3.31
N PHE A 34 -4.17 6.62 -4.51
CA PHE A 34 -3.15 7.65 -4.70
C PHE A 34 -3.59 9.01 -4.13
N ALA A 35 -4.78 9.49 -4.47
CA ALA A 35 -5.31 10.75 -3.96
C ALA A 35 -5.46 10.74 -2.44
N ALA A 36 -5.97 9.64 -1.86
CA ALA A 36 -6.09 9.46 -0.42
C ALA A 36 -4.73 9.45 0.28
N SER A 37 -3.72 8.80 -0.33
CA SER A 37 -2.36 8.80 0.20
C SER A 37 -1.77 10.21 0.23
N PHE A 38 -1.96 10.98 -0.85
CA PHE A 38 -1.49 12.37 -0.92
C PHE A 38 -2.17 13.25 0.14
N ALA A 39 -3.50 13.17 0.27
CA ALA A 39 -4.23 13.92 1.30
C ALA A 39 -3.76 13.56 2.71
N LEU A 40 -3.47 12.29 2.97
CA LEU A 40 -2.96 11.83 4.26
C LEU A 40 -1.56 12.38 4.55
N ILE A 41 -0.66 12.43 3.56
CA ILE A 41 0.67 13.05 3.70
C ILE A 41 0.51 14.52 4.08
N VAL A 42 -0.35 15.26 3.38
CA VAL A 42 -0.57 16.68 3.68
C VAL A 42 -1.11 16.87 5.09
N ALA A 43 -2.11 16.07 5.49
CA ALA A 43 -2.70 16.14 6.83
C ALA A 43 -1.72 15.77 7.95
N THR A 44 -0.79 14.85 7.70
CA THR A 44 0.20 14.37 8.69
C THR A 44 1.57 15.04 8.56
N SER A 45 1.73 15.96 7.60
CA SER A 45 3.02 16.62 7.30
C SER A 45 3.67 17.28 8.52
N GLY A 46 2.88 17.89 9.40
CA GLY A 46 3.37 18.48 10.65
C GLY A 46 3.98 17.45 11.61
N TYR A 47 3.43 16.24 11.66
CA TYR A 47 3.99 15.15 12.47
C TYR A 47 5.33 14.66 11.91
N PHE A 48 5.42 14.46 10.59
CA PHE A 48 6.68 14.14 9.92
C PHE A 48 7.74 15.21 10.16
N PHE A 49 7.37 16.48 9.97
CA PHE A 49 8.27 17.60 10.16
C PHE A 49 8.76 17.69 11.61
N LYS A 50 7.87 17.53 12.59
CA LYS A 50 8.23 17.57 14.02
C LYS A 50 9.25 16.48 14.38
N ASN A 51 9.03 15.24 13.95
CA ASN A 51 9.93 14.14 14.27
C ASN A 51 11.31 14.30 13.59
N LEU A 52 11.31 14.73 12.32
CA LEU A 52 12.55 14.98 11.59
C LEU A 52 13.33 16.17 12.18
N ALA A 53 12.65 17.28 12.47
CA ALA A 53 13.25 18.45 13.10
C ALA A 53 13.78 18.11 14.51
N GLY A 54 13.06 17.29 15.28
CA GLY A 54 13.51 16.80 16.58
C GLY A 54 14.80 15.99 16.48
N TYR A 55 14.88 15.08 15.50
CA TYR A 55 16.11 14.31 15.24
C TYR A 55 17.29 15.20 14.82
N MET A 56 17.03 16.17 13.93
CA MET A 56 18.05 17.14 13.52
C MET A 56 18.57 17.95 14.71
N LEU A 57 17.67 18.48 15.55
CA LEU A 57 18.04 19.21 16.76
C LEU A 57 18.90 18.35 17.67
N LEU A 58 18.48 17.13 17.98
CA LEU A 58 19.23 16.19 18.81
C LEU A 58 20.66 15.94 18.28
N THR A 59 20.80 15.79 16.97
CA THR A 59 22.10 15.54 16.33
C THR A 59 22.98 16.79 16.37
N PHE A 60 22.45 17.96 16.06
CA PHE A 60 23.22 19.21 16.02
C PHE A 60 23.57 19.75 17.41
N THR A 61 22.75 19.51 18.44
CA THR A 61 23.07 19.89 19.83
C THR A 61 24.21 19.06 20.38
N GLY A 62 24.23 17.74 20.16
CA GLY A 62 25.32 16.89 20.64
C GLY A 62 26.67 17.21 20.00
N VAL A 63 26.68 17.62 18.73
CA VAL A 63 27.89 18.13 18.07
C VAL A 63 28.38 19.44 18.71
N LYS A 64 27.47 20.34 19.08
CA LYS A 64 27.80 21.63 19.71
C LYS A 64 28.38 21.45 21.12
N GLU A 65 27.92 20.46 21.86
CA GLU A 65 28.36 20.17 23.24
C GLU A 65 29.75 19.50 23.30
N GLY A 66 30.39 19.26 22.15
CA GLY A 66 31.74 18.71 22.09
C GLY A 66 31.80 17.20 22.38
N GLU A 67 30.67 16.50 22.23
CA GLU A 67 30.65 15.05 22.34
C GLU A 67 31.60 14.43 21.31
N HIS A 68 32.34 13.40 21.71
CA HIS A 68 33.10 12.58 20.76
C HIS A 68 32.13 11.85 19.84
N ILE A 69 31.85 12.46 18.68
CA ILE A 69 30.90 11.99 17.68
C ILE A 69 31.09 10.49 17.40
N ALA A 70 32.34 10.04 17.26
CA ALA A 70 32.69 8.65 17.00
C ALA A 70 32.11 7.64 18.03
N SER A 71 32.01 8.04 19.30
CA SER A 71 31.44 7.20 20.37
C SER A 71 29.90 7.18 20.36
N GLN A 72 29.27 8.23 19.81
CA GLN A 72 27.83 8.41 19.79
C GLN A 72 27.17 7.98 18.48
N ILE A 73 27.95 7.60 17.45
CA ILE A 73 27.43 7.10 16.16
C ILE A 73 26.36 6.02 16.35
N PRO A 74 26.53 4.99 17.20
CA PRO A 74 25.51 3.96 17.38
C PRO A 74 24.19 4.53 17.92
N MET A 75 24.25 5.48 18.85
CA MET A 75 23.07 6.14 19.41
C MET A 75 22.32 6.95 18.34
N TYR A 76 23.02 7.77 17.56
CA TYR A 76 22.40 8.54 16.47
C TYR A 76 21.81 7.64 15.37
N PHE A 77 22.43 6.48 15.10
CA PHE A 77 21.88 5.48 14.18
C PHE A 77 20.59 4.86 14.71
N THR A 78 20.56 4.44 15.97
CA THR A 78 19.35 3.89 16.58
C THR A 78 18.23 4.92 16.61
N ALA A 79 18.54 6.17 17.00
CA ALA A 79 17.58 7.27 17.01
C ALA A 79 17.04 7.58 15.59
N ALA A 80 17.89 7.52 14.56
CA ALA A 80 17.43 7.66 13.18
C ALA A 80 16.44 6.55 12.80
N PHE A 81 16.78 5.31 13.17
CA PHE A 81 15.95 4.15 12.87
C PHE A 81 14.59 4.24 13.58
N GLU A 82 14.58 4.64 14.84
CA GLU A 82 13.36 4.86 15.62
C GLU A 82 12.49 5.96 15.00
N VAL A 83 13.09 7.08 14.61
CA VAL A 83 12.36 8.20 13.98
C VAL A 83 11.74 7.75 12.65
N ILE A 84 12.50 7.06 11.80
CA ILE A 84 11.99 6.54 10.53
C ILE A 84 10.87 5.54 10.79
N PHE A 85 11.08 4.57 11.67
CA PHE A 85 10.14 3.49 11.93
C PHE A 85 8.84 3.98 12.58
N ASN A 86 8.93 4.77 13.65
CA ASN A 86 7.76 5.29 14.36
C ASN A 86 6.99 6.34 13.56
N THR A 87 7.66 7.04 12.63
CA THR A 87 6.97 8.02 11.77
C THR A 87 6.30 7.33 10.58
N SER A 88 6.97 6.37 9.94
CA SER A 88 6.46 5.70 8.74
C SER A 88 5.45 4.59 9.00
N MET A 89 5.61 3.81 10.08
CA MET A 89 4.73 2.68 10.38
C MET A 89 3.23 3.05 10.47
N PRO A 90 2.80 4.06 11.26
CA PRO A 90 1.38 4.39 11.36
C PRO A 90 0.80 4.83 10.01
N PHE A 91 1.60 5.53 9.20
CA PHE A 91 1.22 5.96 7.86
C PHE A 91 1.04 4.76 6.90
N MET A 92 1.97 3.81 6.92
CA MET A 92 1.89 2.59 6.11
C MET A 92 0.65 1.76 6.47
N ILE A 93 0.36 1.59 7.76
CA ILE A 93 -0.83 0.86 8.23
C ILE A 93 -2.09 1.55 7.70
N LEU A 94 -2.19 2.86 7.85
CA LEU A 94 -3.38 3.61 7.49
C LEU A 94 -3.66 3.58 5.97
N ILE A 95 -2.64 3.76 5.13
CA ILE A 95 -2.79 3.66 3.67
C ILE A 95 -3.13 2.24 3.24
N SER A 96 -2.51 1.23 3.85
CA SER A 96 -2.82 -0.18 3.57
C SER A 96 -4.30 -0.47 3.85
N LEU A 97 -4.80 -0.01 5.01
CA LEU A 97 -6.22 -0.14 5.37
C LEU A 97 -7.12 0.57 4.36
N ILE A 98 -6.80 1.80 3.96
CA ILE A 98 -7.57 2.54 2.94
C ILE A 98 -7.59 1.76 1.62
N GLY A 99 -6.44 1.29 1.14
CA GLY A 99 -6.34 0.54 -0.11
C GLY A 99 -7.15 -0.76 -0.09
N VAL A 100 -7.11 -1.49 1.02
CA VAL A 100 -7.93 -2.70 1.23
C VAL A 100 -9.42 -2.35 1.25
N LEU A 101 -9.83 -1.32 1.99
CA LEU A 101 -11.22 -0.88 2.09
C LEU A 101 -11.77 -0.42 0.75
N VAL A 102 -11.01 0.37 -0.02
CA VAL A 102 -11.41 0.85 -1.35
C VAL A 102 -11.61 -0.31 -2.30
N ASN A 103 -10.66 -1.26 -2.35
CA ASN A 103 -10.81 -2.47 -3.15
C ASN A 103 -12.02 -3.31 -2.70
N PHE A 104 -12.24 -3.44 -1.40
CA PHE A 104 -13.37 -4.17 -0.83
C PHE A 104 -14.72 -3.51 -1.17
N LEU A 105 -14.83 -2.19 -1.10
CA LEU A 105 -16.06 -1.45 -1.41
C LEU A 105 -16.40 -1.52 -2.91
N ILE A 106 -15.41 -1.47 -3.80
CA ILE A 106 -15.62 -1.52 -5.25
C ILE A 106 -16.02 -2.93 -5.71
N ILE A 107 -15.35 -3.96 -5.19
CA ILE A 107 -15.57 -5.36 -5.62
C ILE A 107 -16.71 -6.02 -4.83
N GLY A 108 -16.95 -5.54 -3.61
CA GLY A 108 -17.76 -6.19 -2.59
C GLY A 108 -17.09 -7.43 -1.99
N PRO A 109 -17.74 -8.08 -1.01
CA PRO A 109 -17.25 -9.35 -0.47
C PRO A 109 -17.25 -10.42 -1.57
N LEU A 110 -16.04 -10.88 -1.95
CA LEU A 110 -15.84 -11.85 -3.01
C LEU A 110 -14.98 -13.01 -2.53
N PHE A 111 -15.59 -13.92 -1.77
CA PHE A 111 -14.94 -15.15 -1.38
C PHE A 111 -15.00 -16.17 -2.53
N SER A 112 -13.86 -16.41 -3.19
CA SER A 112 -13.70 -17.44 -4.22
C SER A 112 -12.58 -18.40 -3.83
N LEU A 113 -12.96 -19.57 -3.30
CA LEU A 113 -12.02 -20.67 -3.04
C LEU A 113 -11.37 -21.19 -4.32
N GLN A 114 -12.02 -21.02 -5.47
CA GLN A 114 -11.47 -21.40 -6.77
C GLN A 114 -10.38 -20.44 -7.25
N ALA A 115 -10.44 -19.16 -6.89
CA ALA A 115 -9.40 -18.18 -7.24
C ALA A 115 -8.13 -18.34 -6.40
N MET A 116 -8.23 -18.97 -5.23
CA MET A 116 -7.11 -19.23 -4.32
C MET A 116 -6.30 -20.47 -4.71
N LYS A 117 -6.80 -21.30 -5.64
CA LYS A 117 -6.04 -22.43 -6.18
C LYS A 117 -4.95 -21.91 -7.13
N PRO A 118 -3.67 -22.31 -6.94
CA PRO A 118 -2.61 -21.96 -7.88
C PRO A 118 -2.93 -22.57 -9.25
N ASP A 119 -3.11 -21.71 -10.24
CA ASP A 119 -3.42 -22.13 -11.61
C ASP A 119 -2.12 -22.23 -12.40
N ILE A 120 -1.60 -23.46 -12.56
CA ILE A 120 -0.36 -23.76 -13.28
C ILE A 120 -0.42 -23.24 -14.72
N LYS A 121 -1.62 -23.10 -15.30
CA LYS A 121 -1.80 -22.54 -16.64
C LYS A 121 -1.48 -21.05 -16.72
N LYS A 122 -1.63 -20.29 -15.62
CA LYS A 122 -1.24 -18.86 -15.57
C LYS A 122 0.28 -18.65 -15.47
N LEU A 123 1.03 -19.68 -15.11
CA LEU A 123 2.50 -19.65 -15.05
C LEU A 123 3.15 -19.98 -16.39
N ASN A 124 2.38 -20.44 -17.39
CA ASN A 124 2.93 -20.73 -18.71
C ASN A 124 3.16 -19.41 -19.47
N PRO A 125 4.42 -19.04 -19.76
CA PRO A 125 4.77 -17.78 -20.42
C PRO A 125 4.23 -17.68 -21.86
N VAL A 126 3.89 -18.81 -22.49
CA VAL A 126 3.31 -18.86 -23.84
C VAL A 126 1.86 -18.34 -23.86
N THR A 127 1.16 -18.35 -22.73
CA THR A 127 -0.25 -17.93 -22.64
C THR A 127 -0.45 -16.40 -22.66
N ASN A 128 0.64 -15.62 -22.57
CA ASN A 128 0.64 -14.15 -22.61
C ASN A 128 1.34 -13.57 -23.87
N LEU A 129 1.73 -14.43 -24.82
CA LEU A 129 2.12 -14.07 -26.18
C LEU A 129 0.87 -14.10 -27.09
#